data_AF-A0A920QTP5-F1
#
_entry.id   AF-A0A920QTP5-F1
#
_cell.length_a   1.000
_cell.length_b   1.000
_cell.length_c   1.000
_cell.angle_alpha   90.00
_cell.angle_beta   90.00
_cell.angle_gamma   90.00
#
_symmetry.space_group_name_H-M   'P 1'
#
loop_
_entity.id
_entity.type
_entity.pdbx_description
1 polymer ?
#
loop_
_entity_poly.entity_id
_entity_poly.type
_entity_poly.pdbx_seq_one_letter_code
_entity_poly.pdbx_strand_id
1 'polypeptide(L)'
;MKNTGVEDIVEELKESQTQLLNTVGQLSEEKAHLVPAPDEWTVAQLLAHIAEIQEFWTAKAILMTKEDRPEITRNSVENDIREQTVLNKAGLRIPEFLYQCQNIHEATIRTLRTISPSDLQRQGFRGENNPVTVIEVLQSLARHINEHIEQIERTKRLIN
;
A
#
# COMPACT_ATOMS: atom_id res chain seq x y z
N MET A 1 -15.83 -8.20 -18.04
CA MET A 1 -15.16 -7.66 -16.84
C MET A 1 -16.24 -7.34 -15.83
N LYS A 2 -16.11 -7.78 -14.57
CA LYS A 2 -16.98 -7.25 -13.51
C LYS A 2 -16.75 -5.74 -13.47
N ASN A 3 -17.83 -4.97 -13.43
CA ASN A 3 -17.76 -3.53 -13.24
C ASN A 3 -17.41 -3.32 -11.76
N THR A 4 -16.13 -3.41 -11.42
CA THR A 4 -15.65 -3.36 -10.04
C THR A 4 -15.88 -1.95 -9.49
N GLY A 5 -16.75 -1.82 -8.49
CA GLY A 5 -17.00 -0.57 -7.80
C GLY A 5 -16.01 -0.32 -6.66
N VAL A 6 -16.12 0.83 -5.99
CA VAL A 6 -15.33 1.12 -4.78
C VAL A 6 -15.49 0.03 -3.73
N GLU A 7 -16.71 -0.47 -3.52
CA GLU A 7 -16.95 -1.47 -2.47
C GLU A 7 -16.29 -2.82 -2.75
N ASP A 8 -16.18 -3.24 -4.01
CA ASP A 8 -15.45 -4.48 -4.34
C ASP A 8 -13.96 -4.36 -3.96
N ILE A 9 -13.36 -3.19 -4.19
CA ILE A 9 -11.96 -2.90 -3.79
C ILE A 9 -11.84 -2.81 -2.28
N VAL A 10 -12.83 -2.23 -1.60
CA VAL A 10 -12.84 -2.16 -0.13
C VAL A 10 -12.90 -3.56 0.48
N GLU A 11 -13.70 -4.47 -0.07
CA GLU A 11 -13.72 -5.86 0.39
C GLU A 11 -12.38 -6.56 0.12
N GLU A 12 -11.77 -6.39 -1.05
CA GLU A 12 -10.42 -6.90 -1.33
C GLU A 12 -9.39 -6.38 -0.33
N LEU A 13 -9.40 -5.08 -0.03
CA LEU A 13 -8.48 -4.49 0.94
C LEU A 13 -8.69 -5.06 2.36
N LYS A 14 -9.94 -5.30 2.78
CA LYS A 14 -10.23 -5.93 4.09
C LYS A 14 -9.71 -7.36 4.15
N GLU A 15 -9.84 -8.11 3.06
CA GLU A 15 -9.27 -9.45 2.92
C GLU A 15 -7.74 -9.38 3.02
N SER A 16 -7.09 -8.44 2.31
CA SER A 16 -5.65 -8.18 2.40
C SER A 16 -5.21 -7.87 3.84
N GLN A 17 -5.95 -7.01 4.56
CA GLN A 17 -5.64 -6.68 5.95
C GLN A 17 -5.73 -7.91 6.86
N THR A 18 -6.76 -8.74 6.68
CA THR A 18 -6.91 -10.00 7.44
C THR A 18 -5.76 -10.95 7.16
N GLN A 19 -5.37 -11.08 5.88
CA GLN A 19 -4.24 -11.90 5.47
C GLN A 19 -2.91 -11.39 6.05
N LEU A 20 -2.68 -10.08 6.02
CA LEU A 20 -1.48 -9.45 6.60
C LEU A 20 -1.35 -9.78 8.10
N LEU A 21 -2.43 -9.63 8.87
CA LEU A 21 -2.44 -9.94 10.30
C LEU A 21 -2.12 -11.41 10.56
N ASN A 22 -2.71 -12.33 9.79
CA ASN A 22 -2.44 -13.76 9.91
C ASN A 22 -0.99 -14.10 9.55
N THR A 23 -0.46 -13.48 8.49
CA THR A 23 0.91 -13.66 8.02
C THR A 23 1.92 -13.19 9.06
N VAL A 24 1.67 -12.09 9.76
CA VAL A 24 2.61 -11.53 10.75
C VAL A 24 2.43 -12.13 12.15
N GLY A 25 1.23 -12.58 12.52
CA GLY A 25 0.80 -12.86 13.90
C GLY A 25 1.57 -13.92 14.70
N GLN A 26 2.62 -14.53 14.15
CA GLN A 26 3.50 -15.48 14.85
C GLN A 26 5.00 -15.14 14.73
N LEU A 27 5.35 -14.00 14.13
CA LEU A 27 6.74 -13.59 13.94
C LEU A 27 7.30 -12.96 15.22
N SER A 28 8.51 -13.35 15.63
CA SER A 28 9.21 -12.67 16.72
C SER A 28 9.76 -11.33 16.27
N GLU A 29 9.93 -10.39 17.21
CA GLU A 29 10.56 -9.08 16.94
C GLU A 29 11.91 -9.26 16.25
N GLU A 30 12.79 -10.10 16.81
CA GLU A 30 14.10 -10.38 16.23
C GLU A 30 14.01 -10.78 14.76
N LYS A 31 13.16 -11.76 14.43
CA LYS A 31 12.99 -12.22 13.05
C LYS A 31 12.42 -11.13 12.16
N ALA A 32 11.50 -10.31 12.65
CA ALA A 32 10.90 -9.24 11.84
C ALA A 32 11.92 -8.21 11.32
N HIS A 33 13.04 -8.04 12.03
CA HIS A 33 14.13 -7.13 11.66
C HIS A 33 15.32 -7.83 10.99
N LEU A 34 15.27 -9.15 10.76
CA LEU A 34 16.33 -9.85 10.02
C LEU A 34 16.25 -9.54 8.52
N VAL A 35 17.40 -9.22 7.93
CA VAL A 35 17.56 -9.07 6.48
C VAL A 35 17.63 -10.47 5.85
N PRO A 36 16.67 -10.84 4.97
CA PRO A 36 16.58 -12.20 4.46
C PRO A 36 17.65 -12.55 3.42
N ALA A 37 18.09 -11.56 2.64
CA ALA A 37 19.12 -11.68 1.61
C ALA A 37 19.70 -10.28 1.31
N PRO A 38 20.88 -10.18 0.65
CA PRO A 38 21.40 -8.90 0.17
C PRO A 38 20.34 -8.15 -0.65
N ASP A 39 20.23 -6.85 -0.42
CA ASP A 39 19.32 -5.91 -1.11
C ASP A 39 17.82 -6.18 -0.95
N GLU A 40 17.42 -7.16 -0.12
CA GLU A 40 16.02 -7.43 0.21
C GLU A 40 15.57 -6.70 1.49
N TRP A 41 14.28 -6.40 1.55
CA TRP A 41 13.68 -5.76 2.71
C TRP A 41 13.33 -6.76 3.81
N THR A 42 13.48 -6.32 5.07
CA THR A 42 12.99 -7.02 6.25
C THR A 42 11.46 -7.02 6.30
N VAL A 43 10.87 -7.87 7.15
CA VAL A 43 9.41 -7.83 7.36
C VAL A 43 8.97 -6.48 7.92
N ALA A 44 9.74 -5.89 8.84
CA ALA A 44 9.47 -4.56 9.38
C ALA A 44 9.46 -3.46 8.28
N GLN A 45 10.42 -3.51 7.34
CA GLN A 45 10.45 -2.58 6.21
C GLN A 45 9.26 -2.79 5.26
N LEU A 46 8.88 -4.04 5.00
CA LEU A 46 7.69 -4.36 4.20
C LEU A 46 6.39 -3.84 4.86
N LEU A 47 6.26 -3.98 6.18
CA LEU A 47 5.12 -3.41 6.93
C LEU A 47 5.07 -1.89 6.85
N ALA A 48 6.23 -1.23 7.04
CA ALA A 48 6.34 0.22 6.89
C ALA A 48 5.92 0.68 5.47
N HIS A 49 6.31 -0.08 4.45
CA HIS A 49 5.97 0.24 3.06
C HIS A 49 4.50 -0.03 2.73
N ILE A 50 3.88 -1.09 3.24
CA ILE A 50 2.43 -1.34 3.08
C ILE A 50 1.61 -0.19 3.68
N ALA A 51 2.03 0.35 4.83
CA ALA A 51 1.43 1.54 5.42
C ALA A 51 1.61 2.77 4.49
N GLU A 52 2.84 3.04 4.08
CA GLU A 52 3.18 4.21 3.25
C GLU A 52 2.45 4.22 1.90
N ILE A 53 2.39 3.07 1.22
CA ILE A 53 1.87 2.97 -0.15
C ILE A 53 0.35 3.19 -0.20
N GLN A 54 -0.36 2.82 0.87
CA GLN A 54 -1.78 3.09 1.06
C GLN A 54 -2.06 4.59 1.14
N GLU A 55 -1.32 5.33 1.97
CA GLU A 55 -1.47 6.78 2.11
C GLU A 55 -1.22 7.47 0.77
N PHE A 56 -0.13 7.10 0.08
CA PHE A 56 0.25 7.70 -1.19
C PHE A 56 -0.81 7.50 -2.28
N TRP A 57 -1.21 6.26 -2.56
CA TRP A 57 -2.15 6.00 -3.66
C TRP A 57 -3.55 6.53 -3.37
N THR A 58 -3.96 6.52 -2.10
CA THR A 58 -5.23 7.12 -1.69
C THR A 58 -5.22 8.63 -1.90
N ALA A 59 -4.12 9.31 -1.55
CA ALA A 59 -3.98 10.74 -1.81
C ALA A 59 -4.00 11.07 -3.31
N LYS A 60 -3.34 10.26 -4.15
CA LYS A 60 -3.37 10.43 -5.61
C LYS A 60 -4.76 10.17 -6.21
N ALA A 61 -5.48 9.17 -5.73
CA ALA A 61 -6.87 8.92 -6.15
C ALA A 61 -7.77 10.13 -5.86
N ILE A 62 -7.64 10.76 -4.68
CA ILE A 62 -8.37 11.98 -4.33
C ILE A 62 -7.91 13.20 -5.15
N LEU A 63 -6.62 13.30 -5.48
CA LEU A 63 -6.12 14.35 -6.38
C LEU A 63 -6.80 14.26 -7.75
N MET A 64 -6.89 13.05 -8.30
CA MET A 64 -7.55 12.77 -9.58
C MET A 64 -9.04 13.14 -9.59
N THR A 65 -9.73 13.14 -8.45
CA THR A 65 -11.12 13.60 -8.40
C THR A 65 -11.27 15.12 -8.40
N LYS A 66 -10.21 15.86 -8.06
CA LYS A 66 -10.23 17.32 -7.88
C LYS A 66 -9.57 18.08 -9.02
N GLU A 67 -8.56 17.49 -9.65
CA GLU A 67 -7.74 18.15 -10.66
C GLU A 67 -7.95 17.55 -12.04
N ASP A 68 -7.78 18.39 -13.06
CA ASP A 68 -7.79 17.96 -14.45
C ASP A 68 -6.36 17.60 -14.88
N ARG A 69 -6.19 16.36 -15.33
CA ARG A 69 -4.91 15.79 -15.79
C ARG A 69 -3.75 15.86 -14.78
N PRO A 70 -3.93 15.44 -13.51
CA PRO A 70 -2.84 15.45 -12.54
C PRO A 70 -1.75 14.41 -12.88
N GLU A 71 -0.49 14.76 -12.61
CA GLU A 71 0.62 13.82 -12.58
C GLU A 71 0.61 13.05 -11.25
N ILE A 72 0.59 11.72 -11.33
CA ILE A 72 0.41 10.85 -10.17
C ILE A 72 1.63 9.99 -9.85
N THR A 73 2.71 10.09 -10.63
CA THR A 73 3.98 9.43 -10.30
C THR A 73 4.75 10.19 -9.23
N ARG A 74 5.61 9.45 -8.53
CA ARG A 74 6.65 10.06 -7.70
C ARG A 74 7.78 10.55 -8.60
N ASN A 75 8.28 11.74 -8.34
CA ASN A 75 9.59 12.16 -8.83
C ASN A 75 10.72 11.49 -8.00
N SER A 76 11.98 11.72 -8.38
CA SER A 76 13.14 11.12 -7.69
C SER A 76 13.21 11.52 -6.21
N VAL A 77 12.95 12.79 -5.89
CA VAL A 77 12.99 13.29 -4.51
C VAL A 77 11.90 12.62 -3.65
N GLU A 78 10.69 12.47 -4.18
CA GLU A 78 9.61 11.77 -3.49
C GLU A 78 9.93 10.28 -3.29
N ASN A 79 10.65 9.66 -4.23
CA ASN A 79 11.12 8.27 -4.06
C ASN A 79 12.18 8.15 -2.96
N ASP A 80 13.11 9.09 -2.88
CA ASP A 80 14.13 9.13 -1.83
C ASP A 80 13.46 9.34 -0.45
N ILE A 81 12.49 10.26 -0.36
CA ILE A 81 11.72 10.50 0.87
C ILE A 81 10.96 9.26 1.31
N ARG A 82 10.30 8.56 0.37
CA ARG A 82 9.61 7.29 0.64
C ARG A 82 10.58 6.27 1.22
N GLU A 83 11.72 6.06 0.57
CA GLU A 83 12.72 5.09 1.01
C GLU A 83 13.23 5.41 2.41
N GLN A 84 13.61 6.66 2.67
CA GLN A 84 14.03 7.10 4.01
C GLN A 84 12.91 6.94 5.05
N THR A 85 11.65 7.20 4.68
CA THR A 85 10.51 7.00 5.58
C THR A 85 10.34 5.54 5.97
N VAL A 86 10.47 4.61 5.01
CA VAL A 86 10.41 3.17 5.26
C VAL A 86 11.56 2.74 6.17
N LEU A 87 12.80 3.18 5.89
CA LEU A 87 13.97 2.84 6.69
C LEU A 87 13.88 3.40 8.13
N ASN A 88 13.43 4.64 8.30
CA ASN A 88 13.31 5.26 9.61
C ASN A 88 12.21 4.61 10.47
N LYS A 89 11.12 4.17 9.84
CA LYS A 89 10.03 3.46 10.55
C LYS A 89 10.40 2.02 10.87
N ALA A 90 11.35 1.40 10.16
CA ALA A 90 11.76 0.00 10.30
C ALA A 90 12.23 -0.43 11.71
N GLY A 91 12.43 0.50 12.65
CA GLY A 91 12.81 0.21 14.04
C GLY A 91 11.66 0.11 15.05
N LEU A 92 10.40 0.27 14.61
CA LEU A 92 9.23 0.07 15.48
C LEU A 92 9.05 -1.40 15.86
N ARG A 93 8.40 -1.66 17.00
CA ARG A 93 8.02 -3.03 17.38
C ARG A 93 6.86 -3.52 16.52
N ILE A 94 6.75 -4.83 16.34
CA ILE A 94 5.69 -5.45 15.53
C ILE A 94 4.28 -5.04 15.96
N PRO A 95 3.90 -5.04 17.26
CA PRO A 95 2.59 -4.54 17.67
C PRO A 95 2.32 -3.08 17.27
N GLU A 96 3.35 -2.23 17.29
CA GLU A 96 3.23 -0.82 16.89
C GLU A 96 3.03 -0.70 15.37
N PHE A 97 3.73 -1.53 14.59
CA PHE A 97 3.51 -1.62 13.15
C PHE A 97 2.11 -2.10 12.78
N LEU A 98 1.64 -3.17 13.43
CA LEU A 98 0.31 -3.71 13.16
C LEU A 98 -0.79 -2.70 13.49
N TYR A 99 -0.63 -1.98 14.61
CA TYR A 99 -1.52 -0.88 14.96
C TYR A 99 -1.50 0.26 13.93
N GLN A 100 -0.31 0.67 13.45
CA GLN A 100 -0.21 1.69 12.40
C GLN A 100 -0.82 1.23 11.08
N CYS A 101 -0.51 0.01 10.64
CA CYS A 101 -1.07 -0.58 9.43
C CYS A 101 -2.60 -0.62 9.50
N GLN A 102 -3.17 -1.04 10.64
CA GLN A 102 -4.61 -1.04 10.84
C GLN A 102 -5.21 0.36 10.75
N ASN A 103 -4.64 1.36 11.42
CA ASN A 103 -5.17 2.73 11.39
C ASN A 103 -5.14 3.33 9.98
N ILE A 104 -4.05 3.12 9.25
CA ILE A 104 -3.89 3.60 7.87
C ILE A 104 -4.85 2.87 6.93
N HIS A 105 -5.01 1.56 7.13
CA HIS A 105 -5.97 0.76 6.38
C HIS A 105 -7.42 1.25 6.57
N GLU A 106 -7.82 1.51 7.81
CA GLU A 106 -9.15 2.05 8.10
C GLU A 106 -9.34 3.47 7.50
N ALA A 107 -8.31 4.31 7.55
CA ALA A 107 -8.32 5.63 6.92
C ALA A 107 -8.43 5.55 5.38
N THR A 108 -7.71 4.59 4.79
CA THR A 108 -7.76 4.27 3.36
C THR A 108 -9.18 3.90 2.96
N ILE A 109 -9.81 2.94 3.64
CA ILE A 109 -11.20 2.54 3.37
C ILE A 109 -12.15 3.72 3.48
N ARG A 110 -12.05 4.53 4.56
CA ARG A 110 -12.90 5.71 4.73
C ARG A 110 -12.76 6.67 3.55
N THR A 111 -11.54 6.88 3.07
CA THR A 111 -11.26 7.81 1.99
C THR A 111 -11.75 7.29 0.65
N LEU A 112 -11.52 6.00 0.34
CA LEU A 112 -12.03 5.36 -0.88
C LEU A 112 -13.55 5.52 -0.98
N ARG A 113 -14.27 5.36 0.13
CA ARG A 113 -15.73 5.53 0.19
C ARG A 113 -16.23 6.97 -0.03
N THR A 114 -15.35 7.96 0.00
CA THR A 114 -15.72 9.34 -0.37
C THR A 114 -15.68 9.61 -1.87
N ILE A 115 -15.11 8.70 -2.67
CA ILE A 115 -14.99 8.85 -4.12
C ILE A 115 -16.35 8.54 -4.75
N SER A 116 -16.90 9.52 -5.48
CA SER A 116 -18.16 9.33 -6.21
C SER A 116 -18.00 8.27 -7.31
N PRO A 117 -19.02 7.44 -7.58
CA PRO A 117 -19.01 6.54 -8.74
C PRO A 117 -18.73 7.24 -10.07
N SER A 118 -19.15 8.51 -10.21
CA SER A 118 -18.89 9.31 -11.41
C SER A 118 -17.41 9.67 -11.60
N ASP A 119 -16.64 9.71 -10.50
CA ASP A 119 -15.23 10.11 -10.53
C ASP A 119 -14.30 8.93 -10.81
N LEU A 120 -14.79 7.69 -10.77
CA LEU A 120 -13.98 6.49 -10.96
C LEU A 120 -13.30 6.42 -12.33
N GLN A 121 -13.87 7.08 -13.33
CA GLN A 121 -13.33 7.16 -14.69
C GLN A 121 -12.47 8.41 -14.94
N ARG A 122 -12.31 9.29 -13.95
CA ARG A 122 -11.39 10.43 -14.07
C ARG A 122 -9.95 9.94 -14.22
N GLN A 123 -9.19 10.64 -15.05
CA GLN A 123 -7.83 10.23 -15.43
C GLN A 123 -6.77 11.04 -14.68
N GLY A 124 -5.73 10.34 -14.25
CA GLY A 124 -4.43 10.87 -13.90
C GLY A 124 -3.37 10.32 -14.87
N PHE A 125 -2.17 10.87 -14.83
CA PHE A 125 -1.12 10.57 -15.79
C PHE A 125 0.14 10.08 -15.08
N ARG A 126 0.76 9.04 -15.63
CA ARG A 126 2.06 8.52 -15.19
C ARG A 126 3.13 8.91 -16.20
N GLY A 127 3.46 10.20 -16.24
CA GLY A 127 4.20 10.81 -17.34
C GLY A 127 3.32 11.13 -18.55
N GLU A 128 3.94 11.62 -19.63
CA GLU A 128 3.27 12.37 -20.69
C GLU A 128 2.17 11.60 -21.46
N ASN A 129 2.32 10.28 -21.64
CA ASN A 129 1.43 9.47 -22.49
C ASN A 129 0.97 8.16 -21.83
N ASN A 130 0.72 8.19 -20.52
CA ASN A 130 0.30 7.00 -19.78
C ASN A 130 -0.87 7.33 -18.83
N PRO A 131 -2.09 7.51 -19.38
CA PRO A 131 -3.28 7.79 -18.57
C PRO A 131 -3.70 6.54 -17.79
N VAL A 132 -4.22 6.76 -16.59
CA VAL A 132 -4.83 5.74 -15.76
C VAL A 132 -6.05 6.32 -15.04
N THR A 133 -7.09 5.53 -14.91
CA THR A 133 -8.32 5.93 -14.21
C THR A 133 -8.19 5.77 -12.69
N VAL A 134 -9.04 6.47 -11.93
CA VAL A 134 -9.09 6.33 -10.46
C VAL A 134 -9.31 4.88 -10.08
N ILE A 135 -10.25 4.17 -10.74
CA ILE A 135 -10.51 2.77 -10.41
C ILE A 135 -9.30 1.86 -10.65
N GLU A 136 -8.54 2.07 -11.73
CA GLU A 136 -7.33 1.30 -12.02
C GLU A 136 -6.22 1.58 -11.00
N VAL A 137 -6.11 2.82 -10.49
CA VAL A 137 -5.18 3.16 -9.39
C VAL A 137 -5.56 2.40 -8.11
N LEU A 138 -6.84 2.39 -7.74
CA LEU A 138 -7.32 1.71 -6.54
C LEU A 138 -7.15 0.17 -6.64
N GLN A 139 -7.42 -0.41 -7.81
CA GLN A 139 -7.16 -1.84 -8.07
C GLN A 139 -5.66 -2.15 -7.99
N SER A 140 -4.82 -1.26 -8.54
CA SER A 140 -3.37 -1.42 -8.45
C SER A 140 -2.88 -1.34 -7.01
N LEU A 141 -3.49 -0.52 -6.16
CA LEU A 141 -3.16 -0.46 -4.73
C LEU A 141 -3.45 -1.79 -4.04
N ALA A 142 -4.65 -2.36 -4.23
CA ALA A 142 -5.03 -3.63 -3.60
C ALA A 142 -4.10 -4.78 -4.03
N ARG A 143 -3.84 -4.91 -5.34
CA ARG A 143 -2.87 -5.88 -5.88
C ARG A 143 -1.47 -5.68 -5.28
N HIS A 144 -0.99 -4.45 -5.23
CA HIS A 144 0.36 -4.11 -4.72
C HIS A 144 0.52 -4.48 -3.24
N ILE A 145 -0.52 -4.30 -2.42
CA ILE A 145 -0.51 -4.74 -1.03
C ILE A 145 -0.41 -6.27 -0.96
N ASN A 146 -1.21 -6.99 -1.75
CA ASN A 146 -1.19 -8.45 -1.80
C ASN A 146 0.18 -9.01 -2.23
N GLU A 147 0.83 -8.40 -3.22
CA GLU A 147 2.20 -8.75 -3.65
C GLU A 147 3.21 -8.65 -2.49
N HIS A 148 3.09 -7.63 -1.63
CA HIS A 148 3.96 -7.49 -0.45
C HIS A 148 3.59 -8.42 0.70
N ILE A 149 2.31 -8.76 0.88
CA ILE A 149 1.91 -9.81 1.83
C ILE A 149 2.55 -11.16 1.43
N GLU A 150 2.51 -11.51 0.14
CA GLU A 150 3.20 -12.69 -0.36
C GLU A 150 4.72 -12.61 -0.19
N GLN A 151 5.30 -11.42 -0.37
CA GLN A 151 6.72 -11.20 -0.11
C GLN A 151 7.06 -11.45 1.36
N ILE A 152 6.23 -10.98 2.30
CA ILE A 152 6.42 -11.26 3.73
C ILE A 152 6.40 -12.78 3.99
N GLU A 153 5.48 -13.54 3.38
CA GLU A 153 5.47 -15.01 3.53
C GLU A 153 6.70 -15.70 2.92
N ARG A 154 7.24 -15.18 1.81
CA ARG A 154 8.53 -15.65 1.26
C ARG A 154 9.67 -15.33 2.23
N THR A 155 9.76 -14.09 2.69
CA THR A 155 10.79 -13.60 3.63
C THR A 155 10.79 -14.40 4.94
N LYS A 156 9.61 -14.68 5.52
CA LYS A 156 9.47 -15.52 6.72
C LYS A 156 10.08 -16.91 6.57
N ARG A 157 10.09 -17.50 5.37
CA ARG A 157 10.71 -18.82 5.12
C ARG A 157 12.24 -18.77 5.06
N LEU A 158 12.81 -17.60 4.74
CA LEU A 158 14.27 -17.41 4.64
C LEU A 158 14.91 -17.10 6.01
N ILE A 159 14.14 -16.49 6.90
CA ILE A 159 14.60 -16.05 8.24
C ILE A 159 14.13 -16.98 9.37
N ASN A 160 13.54 -18.12 9.02
CA ASN A 160 12.94 -19.03 10.00
C ASN A 160 13.92 -19.99 10.65
#